data_AF-A0AB36RFU4-F1
#
_entry.id   AF-A0AB36RFU4-F1
#
_cell.length_a   1.000
_cell.length_b   1.000
_cell.length_c   1.000
_cell.angle_alpha   90.00
_cell.angle_beta   90.00
_cell.angle_gamma   90.00
#
_symmetry.space_group_name_H-M   'P 1'
#
loop_
_entity.id
_entity.type
_entity.pdbx_description
1 polymer ?
#
loop_
_entity_poly.entity_id
_entity_poly.type
_entity_poly.pdbx_seq_one_letter_code
_entity_poly.pdbx_strand_id
1 'polypeptide(L)'
;MNIFNKILEDYYANDTRLGCPSKDYAAQRRRMNAMATMTMSNGFSIPPKGRKLSKGGKTRTELEAAGKAIFERNLAAEVSFREAHANQPGWGIRRINAAIEKRLHLKPSATQGRE
;
A
#
# COMPACT_ATOMS: atom_id res chain seq x y z
N MET A 1 34.58 -35.97 -26.31
CA MET A 1 34.58 -34.50 -26.41
C MET A 1 36.02 -34.02 -26.41
N ASN A 2 36.42 -33.16 -27.36
CA ASN A 2 37.80 -32.65 -27.44
C ASN A 2 38.11 -31.77 -26.21
N ILE A 3 39.36 -31.78 -25.72
CA ILE A 3 39.81 -30.93 -24.61
C ILE A 3 39.56 -29.44 -24.88
N PHE A 4 39.69 -29.00 -26.14
CA PHE A 4 39.37 -27.63 -26.51
C PHE A 4 37.90 -27.29 -26.34
N ASN A 5 37.00 -28.24 -26.67
CA ASN A 5 35.56 -28.06 -26.48
C ASN A 5 35.21 -28.00 -25.00
N LYS A 6 35.83 -28.84 -24.17
CA LYS A 6 35.65 -28.82 -22.72
C LYS A 6 36.05 -27.48 -22.11
N ILE A 7 37.21 -26.95 -22.49
CA ILE A 7 37.68 -25.64 -22.04
C ILE A 7 36.68 -24.55 -22.42
N LEU A 8 36.21 -24.58 -23.67
CA LEU A 8 35.24 -23.62 -24.19
C LEU A 8 33.90 -23.68 -23.43
N GLU A 9 33.40 -24.88 -23.15
CA GLU A 9 32.19 -25.11 -22.36
C GLU A 9 32.34 -24.62 -20.92
N ASP A 10 33.48 -24.89 -20.28
CA ASP A 10 33.78 -24.40 -18.93
C ASP A 10 33.83 -22.86 -18.89
N TYR A 11 34.30 -22.21 -19.94
CA TYR A 11 34.25 -20.75 -20.07
C TYR A 11 32.82 -20.23 -20.18
N TYR A 12 31.98 -20.82 -21.04
CA TYR A 12 30.59 -20.41 -21.18
C TYR A 12 29.77 -20.65 -19.90
N ALA A 13 30.01 -21.78 -19.22
CA ALA A 13 29.36 -22.09 -17.95
C ALA A 13 29.72 -21.07 -16.86
N ASN A 14 30.97 -20.59 -16.83
CA ASN A 14 31.40 -19.54 -15.89
C ASN A 14 30.78 -18.17 -16.19
N ASP A 15 30.36 -17.91 -17.42
CA ASP A 15 29.74 -16.64 -17.80
C ASP A 15 28.24 -16.60 -17.44
N THR A 16 27.57 -17.74 -17.37
CA THR A 16 26.13 -17.84 -17.03
C THR A 16 25.87 -18.26 -15.58
N ARG A 17 26.88 -18.74 -14.85
CA ARG A 17 26.74 -19.16 -13.44
C ARG A 17 26.60 -17.97 -12.48
N LEU A 18 25.50 -17.94 -11.75
CA LEU A 18 25.25 -16.95 -10.70
C LEU A 18 26.18 -17.18 -9.49
N GLY A 19 26.59 -16.09 -8.83
CA GLY A 19 27.40 -16.13 -7.60
C GLY A 19 28.91 -16.34 -7.81
N CYS A 20 29.38 -16.48 -9.05
CA CYS A 20 30.82 -16.49 -9.33
C CYS A 20 31.32 -15.04 -9.52
N PRO A 21 32.37 -14.59 -8.80
CA PRO A 21 32.94 -13.26 -9.02
C PRO A 21 33.51 -13.13 -10.44
N SER A 22 33.45 -11.93 -11.02
CA SER A 22 34.08 -11.64 -12.32
C SER A 22 35.60 -11.61 -12.13
N LYS A 23 36.33 -12.38 -12.95
CA LYS A 23 37.80 -12.41 -12.92
C LYS A 23 38.41 -11.12 -13.48
N ASP A 24 37.77 -10.53 -14.47
CA ASP A 24 38.17 -9.29 -15.13
C ASP A 24 36.96 -8.53 -15.71
N TYR A 25 37.21 -7.34 -16.25
CA TYR A 25 36.19 -6.51 -16.87
C TYR A 25 35.58 -7.16 -18.13
N ALA A 26 36.39 -7.88 -18.92
CA ALA A 26 35.93 -8.56 -20.12
C ALA A 26 34.95 -9.71 -19.80
N ALA A 27 35.21 -10.49 -18.75
CA ALA A 27 34.27 -11.48 -18.23
C ALA A 27 33.00 -10.80 -17.76
N GLN A 28 33.07 -9.71 -16.98
CA GLN A 28 31.87 -8.98 -16.55
C GLN A 28 31.00 -8.55 -17.74
N ARG A 29 31.60 -8.01 -18.81
CA ARG A 29 30.89 -7.59 -20.02
C ARG A 29 30.26 -8.78 -20.77
N ARG A 30 30.97 -9.91 -20.88
CA ARG A 30 30.44 -11.15 -21.48
C ARG A 30 29.23 -11.67 -20.70
N ARG A 31 29.31 -11.71 -19.36
CA ARG A 31 28.17 -12.09 -18.50
C ARG A 31 26.98 -11.18 -18.70
N MET A 32 27.21 -9.87 -18.72
CA MET A 32 26.14 -8.89 -18.92
C MET A 32 25.43 -9.12 -20.26
N ASN A 33 26.18 -9.31 -21.34
CA ASN A 33 25.62 -9.60 -22.66
C ASN A 33 24.87 -10.94 -22.69
N ALA A 34 25.41 -11.98 -22.06
CA ALA A 34 24.76 -13.29 -21.98
C ALA A 34 23.43 -13.21 -21.21
N MET A 35 23.43 -12.56 -20.04
CA MET A 35 22.22 -12.38 -19.22
C MET A 35 21.18 -11.48 -19.90
N ALA A 36 21.61 -10.43 -20.60
CA ALA A 36 20.73 -9.60 -21.42
C ALA A 36 20.09 -10.43 -22.54
N THR A 37 20.87 -11.25 -23.24
CA THR A 37 20.35 -12.14 -24.30
C THR A 37 19.33 -13.14 -23.75
N MET A 38 19.63 -13.76 -22.60
CA MET A 38 18.73 -14.71 -21.95
C MET A 38 17.40 -14.08 -21.50
N THR A 39 17.40 -12.79 -21.21
CA THR A 39 16.21 -12.05 -20.77
C THR A 39 15.59 -11.20 -21.88
N MET A 40 16.04 -11.34 -23.13
CA MET A 40 15.62 -10.50 -24.26
C MET A 40 15.77 -8.99 -23.97
N SER A 41 16.81 -8.62 -23.22
CA SER A 41 17.08 -7.26 -22.70
C SER A 41 16.02 -6.70 -21.75
N ASN A 42 15.02 -7.50 -21.36
CA ASN A 42 13.98 -7.09 -20.41
C ASN A 42 14.43 -7.23 -18.94
N GLY A 43 15.60 -7.84 -18.70
CA GLY A 43 16.09 -8.16 -17.37
C GLY A 43 15.31 -9.29 -16.70
N PHE A 44 15.73 -9.65 -15.49
CA PHE A 44 15.00 -10.63 -14.68
C PHE A 44 13.75 -9.99 -14.09
N SER A 45 12.60 -10.64 -14.24
CA SER A 45 11.37 -10.22 -13.58
C SER A 45 11.54 -10.32 -12.06
N ILE A 46 11.65 -9.17 -11.40
CA ILE A 46 11.65 -9.10 -9.94
C ILE A 46 10.18 -9.11 -9.50
N PRO A 47 9.72 -10.11 -8.73
CA PRO A 47 8.37 -10.09 -8.21
C PRO A 47 8.17 -8.84 -7.35
N PRO A 48 6.97 -8.23 -7.37
CA PRO A 48 6.71 -7.06 -6.56
C PRO A 48 6.98 -7.39 -5.09
N LYS A 49 7.64 -6.47 -4.38
CA LYS A 49 7.82 -6.60 -2.94
C LYS A 49 6.44 -6.76 -2.29
N GLY A 50 6.32 -7.70 -1.35
CA GLY A 50 5.09 -7.88 -0.58
C GLY A 50 4.68 -6.59 0.13
N ARG A 51 3.41 -6.52 0.55
CA ARG A 51 2.89 -5.35 1.28
C ARG A 51 3.73 -5.12 2.54
N LYS A 52 4.14 -3.87 2.78
CA LYS A 52 4.87 -3.50 3.99
C LYS A 52 3.95 -3.66 5.20
N LEU A 53 4.27 -4.61 6.06
CA LEU A 53 3.57 -4.83 7.31
C LEU A 53 4.21 -4.00 8.44
N SER A 54 3.38 -3.50 9.34
CA SER A 54 3.83 -2.92 10.61
C SER A 54 4.25 -4.02 11.60
N LYS A 55 4.78 -3.64 12.78
CA LYS A 55 5.18 -4.56 13.85
C LYS A 55 4.05 -5.53 14.29
N GLY A 56 2.78 -5.18 14.01
CA GLY A 56 1.60 -6.01 14.32
C GLY A 56 1.02 -6.77 13.12
N GLY A 57 1.76 -6.93 12.02
CA GLY A 57 1.28 -7.69 10.85
C GLY A 57 0.20 -6.97 10.03
N LYS A 58 -0.20 -5.76 10.41
CA LYS A 58 -1.21 -4.96 9.70
C LYS A 58 -0.58 -4.00 8.71
N THR A 59 -1.27 -3.77 7.60
CA THR A 59 -0.92 -2.70 6.66
C THR A 59 -1.32 -1.33 7.23
N ARG A 60 -0.72 -0.25 6.72
CA ARG A 60 -1.09 1.12 7.12
C ARG A 60 -2.58 1.42 6.85
N THR A 61 -3.09 0.93 5.72
CA THR A 61 -4.50 1.09 5.32
C THR A 61 -5.45 0.43 6.31
N GLU A 62 -5.11 -0.75 6.84
CA GLU A 62 -5.92 -1.43 7.86
C GLU A 62 -5.90 -0.69 9.20
N LEU A 63 -4.77 -0.09 9.57
CA LEU A 63 -4.67 0.72 10.79
C LEU A 63 -5.52 1.99 10.69
N GLU A 64 -5.56 2.62 9.51
CA GLU A 64 -6.35 3.84 9.28
C GLU A 64 -7.85 3.56 9.06
N ALA A 65 -8.22 2.34 8.63
CA ALA A 65 -9.60 1.99 8.27
C ALA A 65 -10.60 2.21 9.43
N ALA A 66 -10.23 1.83 10.64
CA ALA A 66 -11.09 2.02 11.81
C ALA A 66 -11.35 3.51 12.11
N GLY A 67 -10.32 4.35 11.99
CA GLY A 67 -10.44 5.79 12.16
C GLY A 67 -11.31 6.43 11.08
N LYS A 68 -11.15 6.01 9.81
CA LYS A 68 -11.97 6.48 8.69
C LYS A 68 -13.45 6.12 8.88
N ALA A 69 -13.75 4.89 9.29
CA ALA A 69 -15.14 4.47 9.54
C ALA A 69 -15.81 5.32 10.64
N ILE A 70 -15.08 5.64 11.72
CA ILE A 70 -15.59 6.52 12.78
C ILE A 70 -15.80 7.94 12.25
N PHE A 71 -14.85 8.46 11.49
CA PHE A 71 -14.94 9.80 10.89
C PHE A 71 -16.15 9.91 9.96
N GLU A 72 -16.34 8.94 9.06
CA GLU A 72 -17.48 8.88 8.14
C GLU A 72 -18.82 8.81 8.88
N ARG A 73 -18.91 8.00 9.94
CA ARG A 73 -20.10 7.93 10.80
C ARG A 73 -20.41 9.27 11.47
N ASN A 74 -19.39 9.95 12.00
CA ASN A 74 -19.59 11.24 12.66
C ASN A 74 -20.00 12.31 11.65
N LEU A 75 -19.38 12.33 10.46
CA LEU A 75 -19.74 13.24 9.38
C LEU A 75 -21.20 13.05 8.95
N ALA A 76 -21.65 11.80 8.80
CA ALA A 76 -23.05 11.50 8.48
C ALA A 76 -24.01 11.99 9.57
N ALA A 77 -23.64 11.84 10.85
CA ALA A 77 -24.43 12.36 11.97
C ALA A 77 -24.47 13.90 12.01
N GLU A 78 -23.39 14.59 11.63
CA GLU A 78 -23.39 16.05 11.51
C GLU A 78 -24.30 16.53 10.38
N VAL A 79 -24.24 15.86 9.21
CA VAL A 79 -25.07 16.20 8.05
C VAL A 79 -26.56 16.04 8.40
N SER A 80 -26.95 14.89 8.98
CA SER A 80 -28.34 14.66 9.37
C SER A 80 -28.81 15.64 10.44
N PHE A 81 -27.94 16.01 11.40
CA PHE A 81 -28.26 17.02 12.41
C PHE A 81 -28.50 18.40 11.78
N ARG A 82 -27.71 18.79 10.78
CA ARG A 82 -27.91 20.06 10.05
C ARG A 82 -29.22 20.05 9.30
N GLU A 83 -29.52 18.98 8.57
CA GLU A 83 -30.76 18.83 7.81
C GLU A 83 -31.99 18.90 8.73
N ALA A 84 -31.96 18.21 9.87
CA ALA A 84 -33.06 18.19 10.83
C ALA A 84 -33.39 19.57 11.44
N HIS A 85 -32.39 20.44 11.59
CA HIS A 85 -32.54 21.75 12.24
C HIS A 85 -32.57 22.93 11.24
N ALA A 86 -32.25 22.72 9.96
CA ALA A 86 -32.20 23.78 8.95
C ALA A 86 -33.54 24.51 8.78
N ASN A 87 -34.66 23.78 8.90
CA ASN A 87 -36.01 24.31 8.72
C ASN A 87 -36.71 24.66 10.05
N GLN A 88 -36.03 24.53 11.19
CA GLN A 88 -36.64 24.78 12.50
C GLN A 88 -36.59 26.28 12.86
N PRO A 89 -37.72 26.91 13.23
CA PRO A 89 -37.72 28.29 13.69
C PRO A 89 -36.84 28.45 14.94
N GLY A 90 -35.97 29.47 14.96
CA GLY A 90 -35.04 29.73 16.06
C GLY A 90 -33.73 28.92 16.03
N TRP A 91 -33.53 28.09 15.00
CA TRP A 91 -32.28 27.38 14.72
C TRP A 91 -31.55 28.01 13.53
N GLY A 92 -30.81 29.08 13.80
CA GLY A 92 -29.88 29.65 12.81
C GLY A 92 -28.57 28.87 12.71
N ILE A 93 -27.81 29.10 11.63
CA ILE A 93 -26.51 28.46 11.35
C ILE A 93 -25.55 28.52 12.56
N ARG A 94 -25.46 29.68 13.24
CA ARG A 94 -24.60 29.84 14.44
C ARG A 94 -24.96 28.87 15.56
N ARG A 95 -26.26 28.64 15.80
CA ARG A 95 -26.74 27.76 16.86
C ARG A 95 -26.51 26.29 16.50
N ILE A 96 -26.73 25.93 15.24
CA ILE A 96 -26.45 24.58 14.71
C ILE A 96 -24.96 24.25 14.86
N ASN A 97 -24.06 25.16 14.46
CA ASN A 97 -22.62 24.94 14.59
C ASN A 97 -22.19 24.82 16.05
N ALA A 98 -22.69 25.68 16.95
CA ALA A 98 -22.40 25.58 18.38
C ALA A 98 -22.91 24.26 19.00
N ALA A 99 -24.02 23.70 18.49
CA ALA A 99 -24.53 22.40 18.92
C ALA A 99 -23.66 21.23 18.40
N ILE A 100 -23.13 21.36 17.18
CA ILE A 100 -22.20 20.38 16.59
C ILE A 100 -20.87 20.37 17.35
N GLU A 101 -20.32 21.53 17.68
CA GLU A 101 -19.10 21.67 18.49
C GLU A 101 -19.26 21.01 19.87
N LYS A 102 -20.45 21.12 20.47
CA LYS A 102 -20.81 20.45 21.73
C LYS A 102 -21.15 18.96 21.57
N ARG A 103 -20.98 18.39 20.38
CA ARG A 103 -21.25 16.99 20.02
C ARG A 103 -22.68 16.54 20.30
N LEU A 104 -23.66 17.45 20.22
CA LEU A 104 -25.06 17.11 20.46
C LEU A 104 -25.62 16.16 19.38
N HIS A 105 -25.07 16.21 18.17
CA HIS A 105 -25.38 15.30 17.06
C HIS A 105 -24.97 13.83 17.31
N LEU A 106 -24.12 13.58 18.32
CA LEU A 106 -23.69 12.23 18.71
C LEU A 106 -24.41 11.69 19.95
N LYS A 107 -25.24 12.51 20.61
CA LYS A 107 -25.97 12.07 21.80
C LYS A 107 -27.20 11.27 21.36
N PRO A 108 -27.41 10.04 21.85
CA PRO A 108 -28.66 9.34 21.64
C PRO A 108 -29.78 10.15 22.30
N SER A 109 -30.83 10.47 21.53
CA SER A 109 -32.02 11.11 22.07
C SER A 109 -32.58 10.23 23.19
N ALA A 110 -32.77 10.80 24.38
CA ALA A 110 -33.19 10.10 25.60
C ALA A 110 -34.65 9.56 25.58
N THR A 111 -35.15 9.15 24.41
CA THR A 111 -36.58 8.94 24.14
C THR A 111 -36.84 7.63 23.36
N GLN A 112 -36.13 6.55 23.69
CA GLN A 112 -36.45 5.18 23.23
C GLN A 112 -36.24 4.19 24.38
N GLY A 113 -37.00 4.36 25.47
CA GLY A 113 -36.89 3.54 26.67
C GLY A 113 -38.07 3.74 27.62
N ARG A 114 -39.29 3.71 27.07
CA ARG A 114 -40.53 3.53 27.83
C ARG A 114 -41.47 2.69 26.96
N GLU A 115 -41.26 1.38 27.01
CA GLU A 115 -42.30 0.37 26.77
C GLU A 115 -42.35 -0.51 28.02
#